data_AF-A0A949B5M1-F1
#
_entry.id   AF-A0A949B5M1-F1
#
_cell.length_a   1.000
_cell.length_b   1.000
_cell.length_c   1.000
_cell.angle_alpha   90.00
_cell.angle_beta   90.00
_cell.angle_gamma   90.00
#
_symmetry.space_group_name_H-M   'P 1'
#
loop_
_entity.id
_entity.type
_entity.pdbx_description
1 polymer ?
#
loop_
_entity_poly.entity_id
_entity_poly.type
_entity_poly.pdbx_seq_one_letter_code
_entity_poly.pdbx_strand_id
1 'polypeptide(L)'
;MIFLILLVSFGVSFVGFPIIIPRLKRAGIVGKNMNSEKQEEVAEMGGLVMASGFSAGIITAIIMRTFFNVFLSISLASILAVLSTVLIVVIIGVFDDLISIRQWMKAIMPVFAALPLMAIKEGYSMMRIPFGGLIDFGIFYSLALVPLGITGAANAVNMLAGFNGLEVGMGA
;
A
#
# COMPACT_ATOMS: atom_id res chain seq x y z
N MET A 1 -12.10 2.46 19.88
CA MET A 1 -12.62 2.52 18.50
C MET A 1 -11.51 2.33 17.47
N ILE A 2 -10.41 3.10 17.54
CA ILE A 2 -9.20 2.84 16.73
C ILE A 2 -8.65 1.42 16.94
N PHE A 3 -8.60 0.94 18.19
CA PHE A 3 -8.20 -0.44 18.49
C PHE A 3 -9.04 -1.51 17.78
N LEU A 4 -10.33 -1.26 17.54
CA LEU A 4 -11.16 -2.23 16.81
C LEU A 4 -10.75 -2.31 15.34
N ILE A 5 -10.44 -1.16 14.71
CA ILE A 5 -9.94 -1.10 13.33
C ILE A 5 -8.64 -1.91 13.21
N LEU A 6 -7.71 -1.72 14.17
CA LEU A 6 -6.45 -2.46 14.21
C LEU A 6 -6.67 -3.96 14.44
N LEU A 7 -7.56 -4.35 15.37
CA LEU A 7 -7.89 -5.75 15.64
C LEU A 7 -8.54 -6.43 14.43
N VAL A 8 -9.44 -5.76 13.72
CA VAL A 8 -10.05 -6.31 12.50
C VAL A 8 -9.01 -6.47 11.39
N SER A 9 -8.19 -5.44 11.15
CA SER A 9 -7.12 -5.50 10.15
C SER A 9 -6.13 -6.64 10.45
N PHE A 10 -5.65 -6.73 11.69
CA PHE A 10 -4.77 -7.79 12.14
C PHE A 10 -5.44 -9.17 12.04
N GLY A 11 -6.68 -9.30 12.52
CA GLY A 11 -7.40 -10.58 12.51
C GLY A 11 -7.61 -11.13 11.11
N VAL A 12 -7.99 -10.28 10.15
CA VAL A 12 -8.16 -10.67 8.75
C VAL A 12 -6.83 -11.10 8.14
N SER A 13 -5.75 -10.35 8.33
CA SER A 13 -4.42 -10.75 7.83
C SER A 13 -3.92 -12.04 8.48
N PHE A 14 -4.01 -12.15 9.81
CA PHE A 14 -3.52 -13.28 10.58
C PHE A 14 -4.22 -14.59 10.22
N VAL A 15 -5.54 -14.54 10.03
CA VAL A 15 -6.33 -15.70 9.58
C VAL A 15 -6.15 -15.95 8.08
N GLY A 16 -5.93 -14.91 7.28
CA GLY A 16 -5.76 -15.00 5.83
C GLY A 16 -4.50 -15.76 5.40
N PHE A 17 -3.36 -15.54 6.08
CA PHE A 17 -2.09 -16.19 5.73
C PHE A 17 -2.15 -17.73 5.74
N PRO A 18 -2.56 -18.43 6.83
CA PRO A 18 -2.61 -19.89 6.85
C PRO A 18 -3.58 -20.47 5.81
N ILE A 19 -4.55 -19.69 5.35
CA ILE A 19 -5.51 -20.07 4.32
C ILE A 19 -4.93 -19.91 2.90
N ILE A 20 -4.21 -18.83 2.64
CA ILE A 20 -3.73 -18.47 1.29
C ILE A 20 -2.40 -19.14 0.95
N ILE A 21 -1.46 -19.28 1.90
CA ILE A 21 -0.17 -19.94 1.68
C ILE A 21 -0.29 -21.31 1.00
N PRO A 22 -1.11 -22.27 1.48
CA PRO A 22 -1.23 -23.58 0.84
C PRO A 22 -1.92 -23.53 -0.53
N ARG A 23 -2.68 -22.48 -0.83
CA ARG A 23 -3.31 -22.30 -2.16
C ARG A 23 -2.33 -21.75 -3.17
N LEU A 24 -1.51 -20.77 -2.78
CA LEU A 24 -0.44 -20.24 -3.63
C LEU A 24 0.57 -21.34 -3.98
N LYS A 25 0.97 -22.15 -3.00
CA LYS A 25 1.83 -23.32 -3.24
C LYS A 25 1.22 -24.32 -4.22
N ARG A 26 -0.08 -24.61 -4.10
CA ARG A 26 -0.79 -25.51 -5.04
C ARG A 26 -0.94 -24.92 -6.45
N ALA A 27 -1.03 -23.60 -6.56
CA ALA A 27 -1.10 -22.89 -7.84
C ALA A 27 0.28 -22.72 -8.51
N GLY A 28 1.37 -23.14 -7.85
CA GLY A 28 2.74 -22.91 -8.35
C GLY A 28 3.22 -21.47 -8.26
N ILE A 29 2.49 -20.61 -7.52
CA ILE A 29 2.88 -19.22 -7.27
C ILE A 29 3.83 -19.20 -6.07
N VAL A 30 5.08 -19.61 -6.33
CA VAL A 30 6.12 -19.79 -5.35
C VAL A 30 7.47 -19.26 -5.85
N GLY A 31 8.28 -18.81 -4.91
CA GLY A 31 9.63 -18.30 -5.11
C GLY A 31 10.62 -19.06 -4.26
N LYS A 32 11.87 -19.13 -4.70
CA LYS A 32 12.94 -19.75 -3.91
C LYS A 32 13.48 -18.75 -2.89
N ASN A 33 13.65 -19.21 -1.66
CA ASN A 33 14.38 -18.43 -0.66
C ASN A 33 15.89 -18.41 -1.02
N MET A 34 16.32 -17.35 -1.71
CA MET A 34 17.69 -17.19 -2.21
C MET A 34 18.75 -17.10 -1.10
N ASN A 35 18.35 -16.75 0.12
CA ASN A 35 19.24 -16.59 1.28
C ASN A 35 19.26 -17.83 2.19
N SER A 36 18.58 -18.90 1.81
CA SER A 36 18.59 -20.18 2.54
C SER A 36 19.41 -21.20 1.77
N GLU A 37 20.28 -21.95 2.47
CA GLU A 37 21.07 -23.03 1.88
C GLU A 37 20.19 -24.09 1.20
N LYS A 38 18.98 -24.32 1.74
CA LYS A 38 18.03 -25.31 1.22
C LYS A 38 17.26 -24.81 -0.01
N GLN A 39 17.31 -23.51 -0.31
CA GLN A 39 16.55 -22.86 -1.39
C GLN A 39 15.08 -23.29 -1.45
N GLU A 40 14.45 -23.37 -0.28
CA GLU A 40 13.08 -23.85 -0.15
C GLU A 40 12.07 -22.92 -0.85
N GLU A 41 11.00 -23.52 -1.39
CA GLU A 41 9.93 -22.79 -2.06
C GLU A 41 8.94 -22.20 -1.05
N VAL A 42 8.77 -20.89 -1.14
CA VAL A 42 7.86 -20.07 -0.32
C VAL A 42 6.83 -19.38 -1.20
N ALA A 43 5.64 -19.12 -0.66
CA ALA A 43 4.59 -18.44 -1.42
C ALA A 43 4.94 -16.95 -1.60
N GLU A 44 4.86 -16.42 -2.84
CA GLU A 44 5.30 -15.04 -3.16
C GLU A 44 4.22 -13.99 -2.90
N MET A 45 2.97 -14.24 -3.29
CA MET A 45 1.89 -13.24 -3.28
C MET A 45 1.27 -12.98 -1.88
N GLY A 46 2.08 -12.92 -0.82
CA GLY A 46 1.63 -12.64 0.53
C GLY A 46 1.02 -11.24 0.70
N GLY A 47 1.43 -10.27 -0.13
CA GLY A 47 0.92 -8.89 -0.11
C GLY A 47 -0.60 -8.78 -0.30
N LEU A 48 -1.21 -9.71 -1.03
CA LEU A 48 -2.68 -9.77 -1.19
C LEU A 48 -3.41 -9.99 0.14
N VAL A 49 -2.82 -10.80 1.03
CA VAL A 49 -3.37 -11.01 2.37
C VAL A 49 -3.30 -9.73 3.18
N MET A 50 -2.16 -9.03 3.12
CA MET A 50 -2.00 -7.74 3.81
C MET A 50 -2.96 -6.67 3.30
N ALA A 51 -3.17 -6.60 1.98
CA ALA A 51 -4.13 -5.69 1.37
C ALA A 51 -5.57 -5.98 1.83
N SER A 52 -5.92 -7.26 2.02
CA SER A 52 -7.23 -7.65 2.52
C SER A 52 -7.47 -7.20 3.98
N GLY A 53 -6.47 -7.32 4.85
CA GLY A 53 -6.55 -6.83 6.22
C GLY A 53 -6.64 -5.30 6.29
N PHE A 54 -5.78 -4.60 5.53
CA PHE A 54 -5.86 -3.14 5.40
C PHE A 54 -7.25 -2.70 4.95
N SER A 55 -7.79 -3.32 3.90
CA SER A 55 -9.13 -3.02 3.37
C SER A 55 -10.23 -3.27 4.41
N ALA A 56 -10.15 -4.37 5.16
CA ALA A 56 -11.10 -4.66 6.24
C ALA A 56 -11.05 -3.61 7.36
N GLY A 57 -9.85 -3.14 7.72
CA GLY A 57 -9.67 -2.03 8.66
C GLY A 57 -10.32 -0.73 8.15
N ILE A 58 -10.07 -0.35 6.91
CA ILE A 58 -10.67 0.85 6.29
C ILE A 58 -12.20 0.73 6.21
N ILE A 59 -12.73 -0.43 5.79
CA ILE A 59 -14.18 -0.68 5.76
C ILE A 59 -14.77 -0.55 7.17
N THR A 60 -14.09 -1.04 8.19
CA THR A 60 -14.50 -0.87 9.59
C THR A 60 -14.54 0.61 9.99
N ALA A 61 -13.54 1.39 9.57
CA ALA A 61 -13.53 2.84 9.80
C ALA A 61 -14.72 3.54 9.10
N ILE A 62 -15.04 3.14 7.86
CA ILE A 62 -16.20 3.66 7.11
C ILE A 62 -17.52 3.33 7.82
N ILE A 63 -17.67 2.10 8.33
CA ILE A 63 -18.85 1.67 9.09
C ILE A 63 -18.99 2.51 10.37
N MET A 64 -17.91 2.67 11.14
CA MET A 64 -17.90 3.50 12.35
C MET A 64 -18.30 4.94 12.06
N ARG A 65 -17.79 5.50 10.97
CA ARG A 65 -18.12 6.86 10.55
C ARG A 65 -19.58 7.01 10.14
N THR A 66 -20.06 6.12 9.28
CA THR A 66 -21.37 6.23 8.64
C THR A 66 -22.52 5.91 9.60
N PHE A 67 -22.36 4.89 10.45
CA PHE A 67 -23.46 4.38 11.28
C PHE A 67 -23.34 4.75 12.76
N PHE A 68 -22.13 5.06 13.24
CA PHE A 68 -21.89 5.36 14.66
C PHE A 68 -21.40 6.79 14.89
N ASN A 69 -21.36 7.64 13.86
CA ASN A 69 -20.97 9.06 13.93
C ASN A 69 -19.59 9.30 14.57
N VAL A 70 -18.64 8.39 14.35
CA VAL A 70 -17.27 8.47 14.88
C VAL A 70 -16.32 8.93 13.77
N PHE A 71 -15.28 9.73 14.11
CA PHE A 71 -14.36 10.29 13.10
C PHE A 71 -15.03 11.23 12.07
N LEU A 72 -16.06 11.97 12.45
CA LEU A 72 -16.76 12.90 11.55
C LEU A 72 -15.84 13.99 10.96
N SER A 73 -14.75 14.32 11.64
CA SER A 73 -13.72 15.24 11.16
C SER A 73 -12.92 14.70 9.97
N ILE A 74 -12.94 13.39 9.72
CA ILE A 74 -12.28 12.76 8.57
C ILE A 74 -13.27 12.70 7.43
N SER A 75 -12.86 13.18 6.25
CA SER A 75 -13.70 13.15 5.06
C SER A 75 -13.81 11.73 4.52
N LEU A 76 -15.02 11.33 4.10
CA LEU A 76 -15.22 10.01 3.48
C LEU A 76 -14.44 9.92 2.16
N ALA A 77 -14.30 11.05 1.46
CA ALA A 77 -13.54 11.14 0.22
C ALA A 77 -12.05 10.85 0.46
N SER A 78 -11.43 11.33 1.55
CA SER A 78 -10.04 10.99 1.88
C SER A 78 -9.87 9.50 2.14
N ILE A 79 -10.77 8.92 2.96
CA ILE A 79 -10.70 7.49 3.31
C ILE A 79 -10.79 6.64 2.04
N LEU A 80 -11.71 6.97 1.14
CA LEU A 80 -11.85 6.26 -0.13
C LEU A 80 -10.67 6.51 -1.07
N ALA A 81 -10.14 7.73 -1.13
CA ALA A 81 -8.96 8.02 -1.95
C ALA A 81 -7.73 7.22 -1.51
N VAL A 82 -7.48 7.13 -0.20
CA VAL A 82 -6.40 6.31 0.36
C VAL A 82 -6.62 4.83 0.02
N LEU A 83 -7.83 4.31 0.22
CA LEU A 83 -8.17 2.93 -0.14
C LEU A 83 -7.92 2.65 -1.62
N SER A 84 -8.43 3.51 -2.50
CA SER A 84 -8.24 3.38 -3.95
C SER A 84 -6.77 3.44 -4.34
N THR A 85 -5.99 4.37 -3.80
CA THR A 85 -4.55 4.46 -4.07
C THR A 85 -3.84 3.17 -3.68
N VAL A 86 -4.07 2.67 -2.46
CA VAL A 86 -3.43 1.42 -2.00
C VAL A 86 -3.85 0.23 -2.86
N LEU A 87 -5.14 0.10 -3.19
CA LEU A 87 -5.63 -0.99 -4.06
C LEU A 87 -5.04 -0.92 -5.47
N ILE A 88 -4.85 0.28 -6.03
CA ILE A 88 -4.18 0.44 -7.34
C ILE A 88 -2.71 0.02 -7.25
N VAL A 89 -1.98 0.40 -6.18
CA VAL A 89 -0.59 -0.08 -5.96
C VAL A 89 -0.55 -1.61 -5.86
N VAL A 90 -1.48 -2.22 -5.11
CA VAL A 90 -1.58 -3.68 -4.98
C VAL A 90 -1.85 -4.34 -6.33
N ILE A 91 -2.76 -3.79 -7.14
CA ILE A 91 -3.04 -4.28 -8.48
C ILE A 91 -1.77 -4.20 -9.36
N ILE A 92 -1.05 -3.08 -9.32
CA ILE A 92 0.21 -2.92 -10.05
C ILE A 92 1.24 -3.97 -9.62
N GLY A 93 1.38 -4.23 -8.31
CA GLY A 93 2.28 -5.27 -7.79
C GLY A 93 1.88 -6.67 -8.27
N VAL A 94 0.58 -6.99 -8.23
CA VAL A 94 0.06 -8.26 -8.77
C VAL A 94 0.36 -8.41 -10.26
N PHE A 95 0.18 -7.35 -11.05
CA PHE A 95 0.52 -7.36 -12.47
C PHE A 95 2.02 -7.56 -12.69
N ASP A 96 2.87 -6.99 -11.83
CA ASP A 96 4.33 -7.13 -11.91
C ASP A 96 4.82 -8.54 -11.57
N ASP A 97 4.18 -9.18 -10.59
CA ASP A 97 4.49 -10.55 -10.18
C ASP A 97 4.04 -11.57 -11.25
N LEU A 98 2.90 -11.32 -11.90
CA LEU A 98 2.32 -12.23 -12.90
C LEU A 98 2.86 -12.04 -14.32
N ILE A 99 3.35 -10.84 -14.65
CA ILE A 99 3.77 -10.47 -15.99
C ILE A 99 5.20 -9.94 -15.95
N SER A 100 6.07 -10.48 -16.81
CA SER A 100 7.43 -9.96 -16.99
C SER A 100 7.44 -8.58 -17.66
N ILE A 101 7.24 -7.54 -16.87
CA ILE A 101 7.23 -6.13 -17.29
C ILE A 101 8.67 -5.57 -17.31
N ARG A 102 8.95 -4.65 -18.24
CA ARG A 102 10.27 -3.98 -18.32
C ARG A 102 10.49 -3.10 -17.09
N GLN A 103 11.71 -3.11 -16.54
CA GLN A 103 12.05 -2.39 -15.29
C GLN A 103 11.64 -0.91 -15.26
N TRP A 104 11.79 -0.19 -16.36
CA TRP A 104 11.39 1.23 -16.44
C TRP A 104 9.88 1.43 -16.36
N MET A 105 9.08 0.47 -16.84
CA MET A 105 7.62 0.51 -16.71
C MET A 105 7.23 0.26 -15.26
N LYS A 106 7.88 -0.70 -14.58
CA LYS A 106 7.69 -0.94 -13.13
C LYS A 106 7.89 0.32 -12.32
N ALA A 107 8.94 1.07 -12.63
CA ALA A 107 9.24 2.33 -11.97
C ALA A 107 8.17 3.41 -12.17
N ILE A 108 7.49 3.44 -13.33
CA ILE A 108 6.53 4.50 -13.68
C ILE A 108 5.08 4.13 -13.33
N MET A 109 4.71 2.86 -13.36
CA MET A 109 3.32 2.43 -13.10
C MET A 109 2.71 2.98 -11.80
N PRO A 110 3.42 3.07 -10.66
CA PRO A 110 2.88 3.64 -9.43
C PRO A 110 2.36 5.09 -9.55
N VAL A 111 2.75 5.85 -10.58
CA VAL A 111 2.20 7.19 -10.84
C VAL A 111 0.68 7.15 -10.99
N PHE A 112 0.12 6.10 -11.60
CA PHE A 112 -1.33 5.95 -11.76
C PHE A 112 -2.04 5.74 -10.42
N ALA A 113 -1.35 5.15 -9.42
CA ALA A 113 -1.92 4.98 -8.09
C ALA A 113 -2.07 6.29 -7.33
N ALA A 114 -1.37 7.36 -7.72
CA ALA A 114 -1.48 8.67 -7.10
C ALA A 114 -2.77 9.43 -7.48
N LEU A 115 -3.44 9.04 -8.57
CA LEU A 115 -4.59 9.77 -9.12
C LEU A 115 -5.72 10.03 -8.11
N PRO A 116 -6.16 9.08 -7.27
CA PRO A 116 -7.20 9.35 -6.28
C PRO A 116 -6.82 10.46 -5.28
N LEU A 117 -5.57 10.46 -4.80
CA LEU A 117 -5.06 11.48 -3.88
C LEU A 117 -4.88 12.84 -4.57
N MET A 118 -4.43 12.85 -5.83
CA MET A 118 -4.35 14.07 -6.63
C MET A 118 -5.72 14.72 -6.81
N ALA A 119 -6.76 13.92 -7.05
CA ALA A 119 -8.11 14.39 -7.37
C ALA A 119 -8.81 15.06 -6.18
N ILE A 120 -8.61 14.56 -4.96
CA ILE A 120 -9.27 15.14 -3.78
C ILE A 120 -8.62 16.46 -3.33
N LYS A 121 -7.36 16.71 -3.70
CA LYS A 121 -6.59 17.91 -3.35
C LYS A 121 -6.70 18.26 -1.85
N GLU A 122 -6.73 17.25 -0.98
CA GLU A 122 -6.84 17.47 0.46
C GLU A 122 -5.50 17.92 1.06
N GLY A 123 -5.59 18.76 2.09
CA GLY A 123 -4.44 19.29 2.83
C GLY A 123 -4.01 20.68 2.35
N TYR A 124 -2.74 21.00 2.62
CA TYR A 124 -2.13 22.30 2.32
C TYR A 124 -1.01 22.12 1.31
N SER A 125 -0.90 23.04 0.35
CA SER A 125 0.21 23.10 -0.62
C SER A 125 1.47 23.77 -0.07
N MET A 126 1.41 24.26 1.18
CA MET A 126 2.52 24.89 1.88
C MET A 126 3.46 23.84 2.45
N MET A 127 4.74 23.89 2.08
CA MET A 127 5.78 23.03 2.65
C MET A 127 6.91 23.88 3.23
N ARG A 128 7.39 23.50 4.42
CA ARG A 128 8.59 24.10 5.01
C ARG A 128 9.82 23.37 4.49
N ILE A 129 10.62 24.05 3.69
CA ILE A 129 11.87 23.52 3.15
C ILE A 129 13.02 23.86 4.12
N PRO A 130 13.92 22.90 4.45
CA PRO A 130 15.11 23.19 5.24
C PRO A 130 15.87 24.38 4.64
N PHE A 131 16.16 25.40 5.45
CA PHE A 131 16.85 26.65 5.06
C PHE A 131 16.12 27.55 4.04
N GLY A 132 15.08 27.07 3.35
CA GLY A 132 14.32 27.80 2.34
C GLY A 132 13.02 28.46 2.85
N GLY A 133 12.63 28.21 4.11
CA GLY A 133 11.42 28.78 4.69
C GLY A 133 10.13 28.06 4.25
N LEU A 134 9.00 28.76 4.33
CA LEU A 134 7.68 28.26 3.91
C LEU A 134 7.44 28.61 2.44
N ILE A 135 7.21 27.59 1.60
CA ILE A 135 6.96 27.75 0.16
C ILE A 135 5.58 27.19 -0.17
N ASP A 136 4.79 27.94 -0.94
CA ASP A 136 3.52 27.46 -1.52
C ASP A 136 3.76 26.80 -2.87
N PHE A 137 3.51 25.50 -2.97
CA PHE A 137 3.62 24.76 -4.23
C PHE A 137 2.34 24.82 -5.08
N GLY A 138 1.24 25.38 -4.56
CA GLY A 138 -0.05 25.46 -5.25
C GLY A 138 -0.47 24.13 -5.89
N ILE A 139 -0.77 24.17 -7.19
CA ILE A 139 -1.20 22.98 -7.95
C ILE A 139 -0.08 21.94 -8.15
N PHE A 140 1.20 22.36 -8.13
CA PHE A 140 2.34 21.46 -8.29
C PHE A 140 2.49 20.50 -7.11
N TYR A 141 1.95 20.86 -5.94
CA TYR A 141 1.90 19.94 -4.81
C TYR A 141 1.14 18.66 -5.20
N SER A 142 -0.08 18.82 -5.69
CA SER A 142 -0.91 17.69 -6.10
C SER A 142 -0.40 17.04 -7.39
N LEU A 143 -0.03 17.83 -8.41
CA LEU A 143 0.31 17.26 -9.72
C LEU A 143 1.72 16.67 -9.83
N ALA A 144 2.66 17.08 -9.00
CA ALA A 144 4.04 16.59 -9.04
C ALA A 144 4.46 15.90 -7.74
N LEU A 145 4.30 16.56 -6.59
CA LEU A 145 4.82 16.02 -5.32
C LEU A 145 4.07 14.78 -4.85
N VAL A 146 2.75 14.73 -4.99
CA VAL A 146 1.95 13.54 -4.62
C VAL A 146 2.34 12.32 -5.47
N PRO A 147 2.35 12.37 -6.82
CA PRO A 147 2.86 11.27 -7.65
C PRO A 147 4.28 10.85 -7.32
N LEU A 148 5.17 11.82 -7.11
CA LEU A 148 6.57 11.55 -6.77
C LEU A 148 6.68 10.85 -5.41
N GLY A 149 5.87 11.24 -4.42
CA GLY A 149 5.81 10.59 -3.11
C GLY A 149 5.32 9.15 -3.20
N ILE A 150 4.20 8.91 -3.89
CA ILE A 150 3.63 7.56 -4.06
C ILE A 150 4.60 6.66 -4.84
N THR A 151 5.14 7.16 -5.96
CA THR A 151 6.06 6.40 -6.82
C THR A 151 7.39 6.16 -6.15
N GLY A 152 7.94 7.17 -5.48
CA GLY A 152 9.18 7.07 -4.74
C GLY A 152 9.08 6.05 -3.61
N ALA A 153 8.00 6.12 -2.81
CA ALA A 153 7.79 5.17 -1.72
C ALA A 153 7.64 3.73 -2.21
N ALA A 154 6.78 3.49 -3.21
CA ALA A 154 6.55 2.14 -3.74
C ALA A 154 7.84 1.51 -4.32
N ASN A 155 8.59 2.27 -5.13
CA ASN A 155 9.83 1.78 -5.71
C ASN A 155 10.94 1.62 -4.67
N ALA A 156 11.06 2.53 -3.70
CA ALA A 156 12.11 2.46 -2.69
C ALA A 156 11.98 1.19 -1.83
N VAL A 157 10.76 0.83 -1.40
CA VAL A 157 10.53 -0.40 -0.64
C VAL A 157 10.84 -1.63 -1.49
N ASN A 158 10.40 -1.65 -2.76
CA ASN A 158 10.68 -2.76 -3.67
C ASN A 158 12.18 -2.94 -3.95
N MET A 159 12.94 -1.85 -4.12
CA MET A 159 14.39 -1.91 -4.36
C MET A 159 15.21 -2.34 -3.13
N LEU A 160 14.68 -2.08 -1.92
CA LEU A 160 15.33 -2.45 -0.66
C LEU A 160 14.90 -3.84 -0.16
N ALA A 161 14.03 -4.54 -0.91
CA ALA A 161 13.61 -5.90 -0.62
C ALA A 161 14.76 -6.92 -0.75
N GLY A 162 14.48 -8.17 -0.37
CA GLY A 162 15.38 -9.30 -0.61
C GLY A 162 15.80 -10.07 0.63
N PHE A 163 15.45 -9.61 1.84
CA PHE A 163 15.66 -10.36 3.09
C PHE A 163 14.33 -10.65 3.78
N ASN A 164 14.24 -11.81 4.45
CA ASN A 164 13.03 -12.26 5.13
C ASN A 164 12.55 -11.21 6.15
N GLY A 165 11.36 -10.67 5.92
CA GLY A 165 10.69 -9.71 6.81
C GLY A 165 11.13 -8.25 6.65
N LEU A 166 12.12 -7.94 5.79
CA LEU A 166 12.63 -6.57 5.63
C LEU A 166 11.57 -5.62 5.06
N GLU A 167 10.88 -6.04 3.99
CA GLU A 167 9.86 -5.22 3.31
C GLU A 167 8.71 -4.85 4.25
N VAL A 168 8.17 -5.85 4.97
CA VAL A 168 7.09 -5.65 5.93
C VAL A 168 7.58 -4.85 7.14
N GLY A 169 8.80 -5.11 7.61
CA GLY A 169 9.41 -4.40 8.74
C GLY A 169 9.66 -2.91 8.47
N MET A 170 9.96 -2.52 7.23
CA MET A 170 10.09 -1.11 6.85
C MET A 170 8.75 -0.36 6.88
N GLY A 171 7.63 -1.06 6.72
CA GLY A 171 6.29 -0.48 6.72
C GLY A 171 5.50 -0.63 8.02
N ALA A 172 6.06 -1.30 9.04
CA ALA A 172 5.44 -1.55 10.34
C ALA A 172 5.61 -0.36 11.30
#